data_AF-A0A3A1QR54-F1
#
_entry.id   AF-A0A3A1QR54-F1
#
_cell.length_a   1.000
_cell.length_b   1.000
_cell.length_c   1.000
_cell.angle_alpha   90.00
_cell.angle_beta   90.00
_cell.angle_gamma   90.00
#
_symmetry.space_group_name_H-M   'P 1'
#
loop_
_entity.id
_entity.type
_entity.pdbx_description
1 polymer ?
#
loop_
_entity_poly.entity_id
_entity_poly.type
_entity_poly.pdbx_seq_one_letter_code
_entity_poly.pdbx_strand_id
1 'polypeptide(L)'
;MAIPLHWLLYYITHSTASSYTKYPGTETIKEIHFTATICISILSLLFGIPAIYKRFEKLQYLVSILVSHMLFTVPGLLWPLFTIGQGEIATAESLVTFTVIIFTTAAILLGVTIFRFLRLLKKGEYQEGSARGEIRERFEAKSYFPIAVVGGLIVVFITQYFIRNFQMNSIESITLIILPLLIFYAMIFVLPEQLVILYCKFRFDSFNVYQRSVKPSKKVVLERKG
;
A
#
# COMPACT_ATOMS: atom_id res chain seq x y z
N MET A 1 5.52 -3.00 -15.58
CA MET A 1 5.52 -1.52 -15.54
C MET A 1 4.08 -1.04 -15.55
N ALA A 2 3.68 -0.23 -14.57
CA ALA A 2 2.30 0.26 -14.42
C ALA A 2 2.17 1.77 -14.72
N ILE A 3 3.12 2.34 -15.48
CA ILE A 3 3.20 3.78 -15.76
C ILE A 3 1.90 4.31 -16.40
N PRO A 4 1.31 3.67 -17.44
CA PRO A 4 0.06 4.17 -18.02
C PRO A 4 -1.07 4.23 -16.98
N LEU A 5 -1.13 3.25 -16.08
CA LEU A 5 -2.14 3.20 -15.02
C LEU A 5 -1.95 4.32 -13.98
N HIS A 6 -0.70 4.65 -13.62
CA HIS A 6 -0.40 5.79 -12.75
C HIS A 6 -0.93 7.10 -13.33
N TRP A 7 -0.62 7.36 -14.61
CA TRP A 7 -1.08 8.56 -15.29
C TRP A 7 -2.59 8.61 -15.45
N LEU A 8 -3.23 7.46 -15.73
CA LEU A 8 -4.68 7.34 -15.77
C LEU A 8 -5.32 7.67 -14.42
N LEU A 9 -4.85 7.05 -13.33
CA LEU A 9 -5.42 7.30 -12.00
C LEU A 9 -5.17 8.73 -11.51
N TYR A 10 -3.99 9.29 -11.80
CA TYR A 10 -3.70 10.71 -11.57
C TYR A 10 -4.69 11.60 -12.32
N TYR A 11 -4.85 11.34 -13.64
CA TYR A 11 -5.73 12.11 -14.49
C TYR A 11 -7.16 12.07 -13.97
N ILE A 12 -7.71 10.87 -13.70
CA ILE A 12 -9.09 10.78 -13.27
C ILE A 12 -9.29 11.44 -11.90
N THR A 13 -8.41 11.19 -10.91
CA THR A 13 -8.53 11.81 -9.57
C THR A 13 -8.61 13.35 -9.64
N HIS A 14 -7.78 13.97 -10.49
CA HIS A 14 -7.70 15.44 -10.56
C HIS A 14 -8.60 16.08 -11.62
N SER A 15 -9.00 15.36 -12.66
CA SER A 15 -9.89 15.87 -13.70
C SER A 15 -11.37 15.68 -13.39
N THR A 16 -11.74 14.65 -12.62
CA THR A 16 -13.15 14.40 -12.28
C THR A 16 -13.46 14.80 -10.85
N ALA A 17 -12.64 14.37 -9.88
CA ALA A 17 -12.95 14.58 -8.47
C ALA A 17 -12.51 15.96 -7.97
N SER A 18 -11.34 16.46 -8.39
CA SER A 18 -10.80 17.73 -7.88
C SER A 18 -11.44 19.00 -8.46
N SER A 19 -12.14 18.95 -9.60
CA SER A 19 -12.55 20.16 -10.34
C SER A 19 -13.59 21.03 -9.64
N TYR A 20 -14.44 20.43 -8.78
CA TYR A 20 -15.52 21.12 -8.09
C TYR A 20 -15.52 20.88 -6.58
N THR A 21 -14.43 20.35 -6.04
CA THR A 21 -14.36 19.99 -4.64
C THR A 21 -14.10 21.22 -3.76
N LYS A 22 -14.78 21.28 -2.61
CA LYS A 22 -14.55 22.28 -1.56
C LYS A 22 -13.37 21.93 -0.64
N TYR A 23 -12.62 20.87 -0.95
CA TYR A 23 -11.47 20.44 -0.16
C TYR A 23 -10.36 21.50 -0.20
N PRO A 24 -9.75 21.88 0.94
CA PRO A 24 -8.71 22.91 0.96
C PRO A 24 -7.39 22.41 0.35
N GLY A 25 -6.67 23.29 -0.36
CA GLY A 25 -5.30 23.03 -0.85
C GLY A 25 -5.23 22.04 -2.03
N THR A 26 -6.31 21.88 -2.81
CA THR A 26 -6.39 20.97 -3.96
C THR A 26 -5.27 21.18 -4.98
N GLU A 27 -4.96 22.43 -5.35
CA GLU A 27 -3.90 22.73 -6.31
C GLU A 27 -2.52 22.29 -5.79
N THR A 28 -2.22 22.58 -4.52
CA THR A 28 -0.96 22.12 -3.90
C THR A 28 -0.88 20.59 -3.86
N ILE A 29 -1.97 19.92 -3.52
CA ILE A 29 -2.04 18.44 -3.52
C ILE A 29 -1.81 17.90 -4.94
N LYS A 30 -2.39 18.56 -5.95
CA LYS A 30 -2.24 18.19 -7.36
C LYS A 30 -0.81 18.34 -7.85
N GLU A 31 -0.13 19.44 -7.52
CA GLU A 31 1.27 19.68 -7.87
C GLU A 31 2.20 18.66 -7.21
N ILE A 32 1.98 18.35 -5.93
CA ILE A 32 2.75 17.33 -5.20
C ILE A 32 2.55 15.96 -5.83
N HIS A 33 1.28 15.57 -6.09
CA HIS A 33 0.96 14.27 -6.69
C HIS A 33 1.54 14.17 -8.11
N PHE A 34 1.47 15.24 -8.91
CA PHE A 34 2.06 15.30 -10.24
C PHE A 34 3.57 15.09 -10.22
N THR A 35 4.26 15.85 -9.37
CA THR A 35 5.72 15.76 -9.20
C THR A 35 6.14 14.35 -8.76
N ALA A 36 5.41 13.77 -7.80
CA ALA A 36 5.64 12.40 -7.35
C ALA A 36 5.44 11.38 -8.48
N THR A 37 4.40 11.52 -9.30
CA THR A 37 4.12 10.65 -10.45
C THR A 37 5.21 10.72 -11.51
N ILE A 38 5.77 11.91 -11.79
CA ILE A 38 6.93 12.07 -12.67
C ILE A 38 8.14 11.33 -12.11
N CYS A 39 8.51 11.60 -10.85
CA CYS A 39 9.66 10.97 -10.20
C CYS A 39 9.57 9.45 -10.22
N ILE A 40 8.39 8.90 -9.90
CA ILE A 40 8.15 7.45 -9.88
C ILE A 40 8.13 6.85 -11.28
N SER A 41 7.63 7.57 -12.28
CA SER A 41 7.68 7.13 -13.67
C SER A 41 9.12 6.98 -14.14
N ILE A 42 9.97 7.97 -13.86
CA ILE A 42 11.40 7.94 -14.19
C ILE A 42 12.10 6.78 -13.47
N LEU A 43 11.90 6.64 -12.15
CA LEU A 43 12.47 5.53 -11.39
C LEU A 43 12.01 4.17 -11.93
N SER A 44 10.73 4.04 -12.28
CA SER A 44 10.17 2.81 -12.86
C SER A 44 10.79 2.47 -14.21
N LEU A 45 11.09 3.47 -15.04
CA LEU A 45 11.81 3.29 -16.32
C LEU A 45 13.25 2.81 -16.08
N LEU A 46 13.98 3.45 -15.17
CA LEU A 46 15.36 3.05 -14.82
C LEU A 46 15.41 1.61 -14.31
N PHE A 47 14.52 1.25 -13.39
CA PHE A 47 14.44 -0.11 -12.84
C PHE A 47 13.78 -1.13 -13.78
N GLY A 48 13.26 -0.70 -14.93
CA GLY A 48 12.85 -1.60 -16.02
C GLY A 48 14.03 -2.24 -16.74
N ILE A 49 15.24 -1.66 -16.64
CA ILE A 49 16.42 -2.13 -17.34
C ILE A 49 17.06 -3.30 -16.56
N PRO A 50 17.26 -4.48 -17.19
CA PRO A 50 17.80 -5.65 -16.51
C PRO A 50 19.15 -5.47 -15.82
N ALA A 51 20.04 -4.69 -16.43
CA ALA A 51 21.34 -4.38 -15.85
C ALA A 51 21.21 -3.60 -14.52
N ILE A 52 20.24 -2.71 -14.41
CA ILE A 52 20.06 -1.84 -13.26
C ILE A 52 19.36 -2.60 -12.13
N TYR A 53 18.23 -3.28 -12.42
CA TYR A 53 17.48 -3.95 -11.36
C TYR A 53 18.27 -5.11 -10.74
N LYS A 54 19.08 -5.84 -11.51
CA LYS A 54 19.93 -6.93 -10.99
C LYS A 54 21.04 -6.41 -10.07
N ARG A 55 21.59 -5.22 -10.36
CA ARG A 55 22.64 -4.61 -9.55
C ARG A 55 22.07 -3.97 -8.27
N PHE A 56 20.84 -3.46 -8.33
CA PHE A 56 20.20 -2.70 -7.26
C PHE A 56 18.87 -3.35 -6.80
N GLU A 57 18.84 -4.68 -6.66
CA GLU A 57 17.64 -5.46 -6.32
C GLU A 57 16.92 -4.96 -5.05
N LYS A 58 17.68 -4.47 -4.06
CA LYS A 58 17.15 -3.94 -2.79
C LYS A 58 16.39 -2.63 -3.01
N LEU A 59 17.00 -1.70 -3.77
CA LEU A 59 16.41 -0.41 -4.10
C LEU A 59 15.22 -0.56 -5.05
N GLN A 60 15.29 -1.51 -5.98
CA GLN A 60 14.17 -1.85 -6.86
C GLN A 60 12.93 -2.32 -6.08
N TYR A 61 13.11 -3.10 -5.02
CA TYR A 61 11.99 -3.50 -4.17
C TYR A 61 11.38 -2.31 -3.42
N LEU A 62 12.20 -1.37 -2.92
CA LEU A 62 11.71 -0.12 -2.33
C LEU A 62 10.90 0.70 -3.34
N VAL A 63 11.41 0.86 -4.58
CA VAL A 63 10.68 1.55 -5.65
C VAL A 63 9.37 0.85 -5.97
N SER A 64 9.33 -0.49 -5.96
CA SER A 64 8.09 -1.25 -6.15
C SER A 64 7.05 -0.97 -5.07
N ILE A 65 7.47 -0.82 -3.80
CA ILE A 65 6.58 -0.45 -2.70
C ILE A 65 6.01 0.95 -2.96
N LEU A 66 6.87 1.93 -3.26
CA LEU A 66 6.46 3.30 -3.56
C LEU A 66 5.48 3.37 -4.74
N VAL A 67 5.76 2.64 -5.83
CA VAL A 67 4.87 2.51 -7.00
C VAL A 67 3.49 2.00 -6.57
N SER A 68 3.43 0.92 -5.79
CA SER A 68 2.16 0.32 -5.35
C SER A 68 1.33 1.29 -4.50
N HIS A 69 1.97 2.01 -3.58
CA HIS A 69 1.28 2.96 -2.72
C HIS A 69 0.84 4.21 -3.47
N MET A 70 1.58 4.62 -4.50
CA MET A 70 1.18 5.74 -5.34
C MET A 70 0.07 5.37 -6.32
N LEU A 71 -0.08 4.09 -6.68
CA LEU A 71 -1.22 3.62 -7.45
C LEU A 71 -2.49 3.53 -6.61
N PHE A 72 -2.40 3.01 -5.40
CA PHE A 72 -3.59 2.57 -4.67
C PHE A 72 -3.86 3.34 -3.38
N THR A 73 -2.82 3.76 -2.66
CA THR A 73 -2.97 4.53 -1.41
C THR A 73 -3.32 5.99 -1.70
N VAL A 74 -2.56 6.66 -2.58
CA VAL A 74 -2.78 8.09 -2.86
C VAL A 74 -4.13 8.35 -3.57
N PRO A 75 -4.45 7.71 -4.71
CA PRO A 75 -5.76 7.86 -5.33
C PRO A 75 -6.90 7.31 -4.46
N GLY A 76 -6.67 6.20 -3.74
CA GLY A 76 -7.64 5.61 -2.82
C GLY A 76 -8.07 6.55 -1.69
N LEU A 77 -7.21 7.49 -1.28
CA LEU A 77 -7.54 8.53 -0.31
C LEU A 77 -8.12 9.79 -0.95
N LEU A 78 -7.45 10.31 -1.99
CA LEU A 78 -7.81 11.61 -2.57
C LEU A 78 -9.16 11.56 -3.30
N TRP A 79 -9.43 10.48 -4.02
CA TRP A 79 -10.66 10.32 -4.76
C TRP A 79 -11.92 10.44 -3.89
N PRO A 80 -12.08 9.67 -2.80
CA PRO A 80 -13.26 9.78 -1.95
C PRO A 80 -13.34 11.17 -1.31
N LEU A 81 -12.23 11.72 -0.80
CA LEU A 81 -12.24 13.06 -0.20
C LEU A 81 -12.73 14.14 -1.17
N PHE A 82 -12.22 14.12 -2.40
CA PHE A 82 -12.61 15.09 -3.41
C PHE A 82 -14.06 14.90 -3.84
N THR A 83 -14.50 13.66 -4.06
CA THR A 83 -15.88 13.32 -4.42
C THR A 83 -16.87 13.77 -3.34
N ILE A 84 -16.56 13.52 -2.07
CA ILE A 84 -17.37 14.00 -0.94
C ILE A 84 -17.43 15.53 -0.94
N GLY A 85 -16.30 16.18 -1.18
CA GLY A 85 -16.22 17.64 -1.20
C GLY A 85 -16.96 18.33 -2.34
N GLN A 86 -17.45 17.58 -3.34
CA GLN A 86 -18.38 18.10 -4.36
C GLN A 86 -19.82 18.22 -3.86
N GLY A 87 -20.17 17.56 -2.74
CA GLY A 87 -21.51 17.56 -2.18
C GLY A 87 -21.95 18.95 -1.68
N GLU A 88 -23.25 19.23 -1.78
CA GLU A 88 -23.84 20.51 -1.35
C GLU A 88 -23.61 20.78 0.14
N ILE A 89 -23.74 19.74 0.97
CA ILE A 89 -23.62 19.80 2.44
C ILE A 89 -22.14 19.83 2.89
N ALA A 90 -21.20 19.44 2.03
CA ALA A 90 -19.80 19.34 2.41
C ALA A 90 -19.20 20.73 2.71
N THR A 91 -18.54 20.85 3.87
CA THR A 91 -17.76 22.02 4.27
C THR A 91 -16.29 21.66 4.37
N ALA A 92 -15.39 22.64 4.17
CA ALA A 92 -13.95 22.43 4.32
C ALA A 92 -13.59 21.84 5.69
N GLU A 93 -14.24 22.31 6.76
CA GLU A 93 -14.06 21.79 8.12
C GLU A 93 -14.45 20.31 8.24
N SER A 94 -15.63 19.93 7.73
CA SER A 94 -16.08 18.53 7.75
C SER A 94 -15.13 17.60 7.00
N LEU A 95 -14.58 18.06 5.87
CA LEU A 95 -13.63 17.30 5.05
C LEU A 95 -12.27 17.13 5.73
N VAL A 96 -11.78 18.18 6.39
CA VAL A 96 -10.53 18.12 7.17
C VAL A 96 -10.70 17.19 8.37
N THR A 97 -11.80 17.30 9.11
CA THR A 97 -12.11 16.39 10.22
C THR A 97 -12.20 14.94 9.74
N PHE A 98 -12.88 14.70 8.62
CA PHE A 98 -12.95 13.36 8.04
C PHE A 98 -11.58 12.83 7.61
N THR A 99 -10.73 13.68 7.04
CA THR A 99 -9.34 13.34 6.69
C THR A 99 -8.54 12.96 7.93
N VAL A 100 -8.67 13.71 9.03
CA VAL A 100 -8.03 13.38 10.32
C VAL A 100 -8.51 12.01 10.82
N ILE A 101 -9.83 11.74 10.80
CA ILE A 101 -10.38 10.43 11.19
C ILE A 101 -9.76 9.30 10.35
N ILE A 102 -9.66 9.49 9.03
CA ILE A 102 -9.06 8.51 8.13
C ILE A 102 -7.59 8.26 8.50
N PHE A 103 -6.79 9.32 8.69
CA PHE A 103 -5.39 9.18 9.07
C PHE A 103 -5.20 8.56 10.46
N THR A 104 -6.01 8.94 11.45
CA THR A 104 -5.96 8.36 12.80
C THR A 104 -6.27 6.87 12.77
N THR A 105 -7.32 6.46 12.06
CA THR A 105 -7.68 5.04 11.92
C THR A 105 -6.62 4.26 11.14
N ALA A 106 -6.04 4.85 10.08
CA ALA A 106 -4.93 4.25 9.35
C ALA A 106 -3.68 4.08 10.22
N ALA A 107 -3.36 5.07 11.07
CA ALA A 107 -2.24 4.99 11.99
C ALA A 107 -2.42 3.89 13.06
N ILE A 108 -3.64 3.76 13.61
CA ILE A 108 -3.97 2.67 14.54
C ILE A 108 -3.82 1.31 13.85
N LEU A 109 -4.37 1.17 12.64
CA LEU A 109 -4.26 -0.05 11.84
C LEU A 109 -2.79 -0.41 11.57
N LEU A 110 -1.98 0.57 11.17
CA LEU A 110 -0.56 0.40 10.94
C LEU A 110 0.19 -0.01 12.22
N GLY A 111 -0.13 0.59 13.36
CA GLY A 111 0.46 0.24 14.65
C GLY A 111 0.16 -1.20 15.08
N VAL A 112 -1.11 -1.62 14.98
CA VAL A 112 -1.55 -2.99 15.32
C VAL A 112 -0.87 -4.02 14.41
N THR A 113 -0.81 -3.72 13.11
CA THR A 113 -0.19 -4.61 12.12
C THR A 113 1.32 -4.72 12.32
N ILE A 114 2.04 -3.61 12.52
CA ILE A 114 3.47 -3.62 12.88
C ILE A 114 3.71 -4.46 14.13
N PHE A 115 2.96 -4.23 15.22
CA PHE A 115 3.11 -4.99 16.46
C PHE A 115 2.93 -6.50 16.24
N ARG A 116 1.90 -6.89 15.48
CA ARG A 116 1.67 -8.27 15.09
C ARG A 116 2.86 -8.85 14.32
N PHE A 117 3.38 -8.13 13.33
CA PHE A 117 4.52 -8.57 12.54
C PHE A 117 5.79 -8.71 13.39
N LEU A 118 6.06 -7.77 14.30
CA LEU A 118 7.18 -7.87 15.24
C LEU A 118 7.07 -9.09 16.15
N ARG A 119 5.86 -9.40 16.64
CA ARG A 119 5.60 -10.61 17.43
C ARG A 119 5.85 -11.88 16.61
N LEU A 120 5.43 -11.90 15.35
CA LEU A 120 5.66 -13.03 14.43
C LEU A 120 7.14 -13.22 14.13
N LEU A 121 7.89 -12.14 13.91
CA LEU A 121 9.34 -12.18 13.71
C LEU A 121 10.08 -12.72 14.94
N LYS A 122 9.71 -12.26 16.15
CA LYS A 122 10.30 -12.77 17.40
C LYS A 122 10.07 -14.26 17.63
N LYS A 123 8.97 -14.82 17.11
CA LYS A 123 8.66 -16.24 17.24
C LYS A 123 9.41 -17.15 16.25
N GLY A 124 10.22 -16.60 15.35
CA GLY A 124 10.94 -17.39 14.35
C GLY A 124 10.05 -17.99 13.27
N GLU A 125 8.80 -17.54 13.17
CA GLU A 125 7.81 -18.05 12.21
C GLU A 125 8.20 -17.84 10.74
N TYR A 126 9.23 -17.03 10.46
CA TYR A 126 9.76 -16.78 9.11
C TYR A 126 11.09 -17.50 8.82
N GLN A 127 11.53 -18.42 9.68
CA GLN A 127 12.71 -19.26 9.42
C GLN A 127 12.40 -20.36 8.38
N GLU A 128 13.40 -20.71 7.56
CA GLU A 128 13.33 -21.83 6.60
C GLU A 128 12.98 -23.13 7.36
N GLY A 129 11.86 -23.78 7.03
CA GLY A 129 11.34 -24.97 7.71
C GLY A 129 10.30 -24.72 8.82
N SER A 130 9.86 -23.47 9.05
CA SER A 130 8.73 -23.18 9.94
C SER A 130 7.39 -23.59 9.30
N ALA A 131 6.38 -23.87 10.13
CA ALA A 131 5.03 -24.18 9.67
C ALA A 131 4.47 -23.11 8.71
N ARG A 132 4.82 -21.83 8.89
CA ARG A 132 4.40 -20.74 7.99
C ARG A 132 5.21 -20.62 6.70
N GLY A 133 6.44 -21.14 6.66
CA GLY A 133 7.21 -21.29 5.43
C GLY A 133 6.55 -22.27 4.45
N GLU A 134 6.02 -23.39 4.96
CA GLU A 134 5.24 -24.36 4.19
C GLU A 134 3.82 -23.86 3.85
N ILE A 135 3.15 -23.17 4.80
CA ILE A 135 1.79 -22.65 4.57
C ILE A 135 1.77 -21.50 3.55
N ARG A 136 2.88 -20.76 3.37
CA ARG A 136 3.01 -19.76 2.29
C ARG A 136 2.98 -20.39 0.89
N GLU A 137 3.25 -21.70 0.77
CA GLU A 137 3.09 -22.49 -0.46
C GLU A 137 1.67 -23.08 -0.59
N ARG A 138 0.95 -23.28 0.53
CA ARG A 138 -0.41 -23.83 0.60
C ARG A 138 -1.37 -22.89 1.31
N PHE A 139 -1.83 -21.85 0.59
CA PHE A 139 -3.05 -21.05 0.82
C PHE A 139 -3.65 -21.05 2.26
N GLU A 140 -3.41 -19.96 2.99
CA GLU A 140 -3.61 -19.84 4.43
C GLU A 140 -4.99 -19.26 4.83
N ALA A 141 -6.06 -20.08 4.91
CA ALA A 141 -7.40 -19.61 5.32
C ALA A 141 -7.53 -19.29 6.83
N LYS A 142 -6.67 -19.85 7.69
CA LYS A 142 -6.84 -19.81 9.17
C LYS A 142 -6.20 -18.60 9.85
N SER A 143 -5.24 -17.94 9.21
CA SER A 143 -4.47 -16.80 9.77
C SER A 143 -5.13 -15.44 9.50
N TYR A 144 -6.10 -15.40 8.56
CA TYR A 144 -6.78 -14.18 8.11
C TYR A 144 -8.02 -13.81 8.92
N PHE A 145 -8.54 -14.68 9.77
CA PHE A 145 -9.80 -14.45 10.48
C PHE A 145 -9.77 -13.21 11.40
N PRO A 146 -8.76 -12.99 12.27
CA PRO A 146 -8.70 -11.79 13.10
C PRO A 146 -8.46 -10.51 12.29
N ILE A 147 -7.82 -10.64 11.12
CA ILE A 147 -7.53 -9.55 10.19
C ILE A 147 -8.82 -9.08 9.51
N ALA A 148 -9.61 -10.04 8.99
CA ALA A 148 -10.87 -9.78 8.34
C ALA A 148 -11.88 -9.12 9.29
N VAL A 149 -11.85 -9.49 10.58
CA VAL A 149 -12.71 -8.88 11.60
C VAL A 149 -12.31 -7.43 11.89
N VAL A 150 -11.02 -7.13 12.11
CA VAL A 150 -10.57 -5.75 12.35
C VAL A 150 -10.75 -4.87 11.12
N GLY A 151 -10.42 -5.40 9.94
CA GLY A 151 -10.67 -4.73 8.66
C GLY A 151 -12.16 -4.43 8.48
N GLY A 152 -13.01 -5.44 8.65
CA GLY A 152 -14.47 -5.31 8.53
C GLY A 152 -15.08 -4.29 9.50
N LEU A 153 -14.60 -4.22 10.75
CA LEU A 153 -15.04 -3.21 11.71
C LEU A 153 -14.70 -1.79 11.23
N ILE A 154 -13.49 -1.55 10.73
CA ILE A 154 -13.09 -0.24 10.19
C ILE A 154 -13.99 0.15 9.01
N VAL A 155 -14.28 -0.79 8.10
CA VAL A 155 -15.21 -0.57 6.98
C VAL A 155 -16.59 -0.16 7.48
N VAL A 156 -17.15 -0.90 8.43
CA VAL A 156 -18.49 -0.66 8.96
C VAL A 156 -18.56 0.70 9.65
N PHE A 157 -17.59 1.04 10.50
CA PHE A 157 -17.57 2.33 11.20
C PHE A 157 -17.45 3.51 10.24
N ILE A 158 -16.60 3.40 9.22
CA ILE A 158 -16.46 4.44 8.19
C ILE A 158 -17.74 4.59 7.38
N THR A 159 -18.33 3.47 6.96
CA THR A 159 -19.60 3.47 6.22
C THR A 159 -20.72 4.10 7.05
N GLN A 160 -20.82 3.77 8.34
CA GLN A 160 -21.81 4.35 9.25
C GLN A 160 -21.58 5.84 9.50
N TYR A 161 -20.34 6.25 9.75
CA TYR A 161 -19.99 7.67 9.88
C TYR A 161 -20.39 8.41 8.60
N PHE A 162 -20.11 7.81 7.45
CA PHE A 162 -20.37 8.40 6.16
C PHE A 162 -21.87 8.57 5.87
N ILE A 163 -22.69 7.52 6.06
CA ILE A 163 -24.15 7.58 5.91
C ILE A 163 -24.80 8.62 6.83
N ARG A 164 -24.27 8.80 8.04
CA ARG A 164 -24.83 9.74 9.03
C ARG A 164 -24.51 11.20 8.74
N ASN A 165 -23.33 11.47 8.17
CA ASN A 165 -22.84 12.84 7.99
C ASN A 165 -23.01 13.34 6.55
N PHE A 166 -23.14 12.44 5.57
CA PHE A 166 -23.29 12.80 4.16
C PHE A 166 -24.57 12.17 3.62
N GLN A 167 -25.54 13.01 3.22
CA GLN A 167 -26.77 12.56 2.57
C GLN A 167 -26.42 12.04 1.17
N MET A 168 -26.34 10.72 1.02
CA MET A 168 -26.02 10.07 -0.24
C MET A 168 -27.31 9.66 -0.95
N ASN A 169 -27.51 10.21 -2.14
CA ASN A 169 -28.75 10.02 -2.89
C ASN A 169 -28.72 8.79 -3.82
N SER A 170 -27.56 8.14 -4.00
CA SER A 170 -27.42 6.98 -4.91
C SER A 170 -26.39 5.94 -4.44
N ILE A 171 -26.62 4.68 -4.82
CA ILE A 171 -25.70 3.55 -4.57
C ILE A 171 -24.38 3.74 -5.31
N GLU A 172 -24.41 4.31 -6.52
CA GLU A 172 -23.22 4.59 -7.33
C GLU A 172 -22.23 5.48 -6.58
N SER A 173 -22.72 6.59 -6.00
CA SER A 173 -21.89 7.49 -5.22
C SER A 173 -21.30 6.79 -4.00
N ILE A 174 -22.06 5.91 -3.35
CA ILE A 174 -21.58 5.12 -2.21
C ILE A 174 -20.44 4.20 -2.63
N THR A 175 -20.59 3.49 -3.76
CA THR A 175 -19.55 2.62 -4.30
C THR A 175 -18.29 3.40 -4.68
N LEU A 176 -18.44 4.55 -5.35
CA LEU A 176 -17.32 5.41 -5.78
C LEU A 176 -16.52 6.01 -4.61
N ILE A 177 -17.09 6.07 -3.41
CA ILE A 177 -16.42 6.59 -2.21
C ILE A 177 -15.86 5.45 -1.36
N ILE A 178 -16.69 4.43 -1.07
CA ILE A 178 -16.28 3.35 -0.18
C ILE A 178 -15.21 2.49 -0.83
N LEU A 179 -15.34 2.10 -2.10
CA LEU A 179 -14.40 1.17 -2.74
C LEU A 179 -12.96 1.71 -2.77
N PRO A 180 -12.68 2.96 -3.22
CA PRO A 180 -11.32 3.50 -3.16
C PRO A 180 -10.78 3.62 -1.74
N LEU A 181 -11.64 3.95 -0.77
CA LEU A 181 -11.26 4.05 0.63
C LEU A 181 -10.90 2.68 1.22
N LEU A 182 -11.61 1.60 0.84
CA LEU A 182 -11.24 0.23 1.18
C LEU A 182 -9.88 -0.15 0.62
N ILE A 183 -9.61 0.22 -0.62
CA ILE A 183 -8.30 0.00 -1.26
C ILE A 183 -7.20 0.72 -0.47
N PHE A 184 -7.45 1.98 -0.05
CA PHE A 184 -6.52 2.72 0.81
C PHE A 184 -6.19 1.96 2.10
N TYR A 185 -7.19 1.50 2.87
CA TYR A 185 -6.94 0.75 4.11
C TYR A 185 -6.27 -0.60 3.87
N ALA A 186 -6.63 -1.30 2.79
CA ALA A 186 -5.99 -2.55 2.42
C ALA A 186 -4.48 -2.34 2.13
N MET A 187 -4.12 -1.25 1.46
CA MET A 187 -2.70 -0.94 1.20
C MET A 187 -1.94 -0.56 2.47
N ILE A 188 -2.55 0.22 3.37
CA ILE A 188 -1.97 0.51 4.69
C ILE A 188 -1.76 -0.77 5.50
N PHE A 189 -2.68 -1.73 5.42
CA PHE A 189 -2.55 -3.03 6.07
C PHE A 189 -1.39 -3.87 5.50
N VAL A 190 -1.15 -3.80 4.19
CA VAL A 190 -0.08 -4.55 3.49
C VAL A 190 1.30 -3.91 3.70
N LEU A 191 1.38 -2.61 3.96
CA LEU A 191 2.64 -1.86 4.09
C LEU A 191 3.65 -2.48 5.09
N PRO A 192 3.28 -2.88 6.32
CA PRO A 192 4.23 -3.50 7.25
C PRO A 192 4.85 -4.78 6.72
N GLU A 193 4.08 -5.60 6.01
CA GLU A 193 4.59 -6.84 5.41
C GLU A 193 5.64 -6.51 4.34
N GLN A 194 5.32 -5.55 3.48
CA GLN A 194 6.24 -5.06 2.45
C GLN A 194 7.54 -4.52 3.07
N LEU A 195 7.45 -3.76 4.15
CA LEU A 195 8.62 -3.24 4.87
C LEU A 195 9.44 -4.34 5.55
N VAL A 196 8.80 -5.38 6.11
CA VAL A 196 9.51 -6.52 6.70
C VAL A 196 10.26 -7.30 5.62
N ILE A 197 9.65 -7.53 4.45
CA ILE A 197 10.34 -8.19 3.32
C ILE A 197 11.51 -7.33 2.85
N LEU A 198 11.34 -6.01 2.76
CA LEU A 198 12.42 -5.09 2.41
C LEU A 198 13.58 -5.21 3.42
N TYR A 199 13.27 -5.19 4.72
CA TYR A 199 14.26 -5.39 5.78
C TYR A 199 14.99 -6.73 5.63
N CYS A 200 14.27 -7.82 5.42
CA CYS A 200 14.86 -9.14 5.20
C CYS A 200 15.80 -9.16 3.97
N LYS A 201 15.41 -8.50 2.88
CA LYS A 201 16.23 -8.38 1.66
C LYS A 201 17.51 -7.56 1.87
N PHE A 202 17.48 -6.58 2.77
CA PHE A 202 18.68 -5.86 3.21
C PHE A 202 19.58 -6.71 4.09
N ARG A 203 19.00 -7.48 5.03
CA ARG A 203 19.71 -8.20 6.09
C ARG A 203 20.29 -9.55 5.67
N PHE A 204 19.65 -10.28 4.75
CA PHE A 204 20.01 -11.64 4.36
C PHE A 204 20.34 -11.74 2.87
N ASP A 205 21.56 -12.19 2.56
CA ASP A 205 22.04 -12.39 1.18
C ASP A 205 21.27 -13.52 0.44
N SER A 206 20.65 -14.45 1.18
CA SER A 206 19.83 -15.53 0.60
C SER A 206 18.63 -15.01 -0.18
N PHE A 207 18.14 -13.79 0.10
CA PHE A 207 17.02 -13.18 -0.61
C PHE A 207 17.42 -12.45 -1.91
N ASN A 208 18.72 -12.33 -2.23
CA ASN A 208 19.20 -11.66 -3.44
C ASN A 208 19.66 -12.69 -4.48
N VAL A 209 19.00 -12.69 -5.64
CA VAL A 209 19.23 -13.68 -6.71
C VAL A 209 20.61 -13.46 -7.33
N TYR A 210 20.97 -12.20 -7.59
CA TYR A 210 22.28 -11.85 -8.11
C TYR A 210 23.43 -12.27 -7.17
N GLN A 211 23.31 -12.06 -5.85
CA GLN A 211 24.36 -12.44 -4.91
C GLN A 211 24.57 -13.97 -4.84
N ARG A 212 23.52 -14.77 -5.00
CA ARG A 212 23.65 -16.24 -5.13
C ARG A 212 24.44 -16.65 -6.38
N SER A 213 24.28 -15.94 -7.49
CA SER A 213 25.00 -16.25 -8.73
C SER A 213 26.49 -15.85 -8.69
N VAL A 214 26.86 -14.87 -7.86
CA VAL A 214 28.24 -14.36 -7.76
C VAL A 214 29.03 -15.02 -6.61
N LYS A 215 28.38 -15.41 -5.51
CA LYS A 215 29.02 -16.16 -4.41
C LYS A 215 28.52 -17.61 -4.44
N PRO A 216 29.31 -18.59 -4.90
CA PRO A 216 28.93 -19.99 -4.77
C PRO A 216 28.76 -20.33 -3.29
N SER A 217 27.68 -21.04 -2.97
CA SER A 217 27.40 -21.56 -1.63
C SER A 217 28.59 -22.39 -1.14
N LYS A 218 29.17 -22.01 0.00
CA LYS A 218 30.26 -22.76 0.67
C LYS A 218 29.91 -24.21 1.00
N LYS A 219 28.64 -24.64 0.83
CA LYS A 219 28.19 -25.99 1.14
C LYS A 219 28.54 -27.06 0.09
N VAL A 220 28.94 -26.71 -1.14
CA VAL A 220 29.17 -27.72 -2.21
C VAL A 220 30.64 -28.16 -2.33
N VAL A 221 31.58 -27.53 -1.62
CA VAL A 221 33.03 -27.82 -1.78
C VAL A 221 33.54 -28.87 -0.78
N LEU A 222 32.77 -29.23 0.25
CA LEU A 222 33.21 -30.20 1.28
C LEU A 222 32.86 -31.67 1.00
N GLU A 223 32.04 -31.97 -0.01
CA GLU A 223 31.73 -33.37 -0.40
C GLU A 223 32.59 -33.91 -1.56
N ARG A 224 33.61 -33.18 -2.02
CA ARG A 224 34.56 -33.66 -3.06
C ARG A 224 35.96 -33.98 -2.54
N LYS A 225 36.13 -34.16 -1.23
CA LYS A 225 37.36 -34.65 -0.61
C LYS A 225 37.09 -35.84 0.33
N GLY A 226 36.27 -36.77 -0.15
CA GLY A 226 36.24 -38.15 0.35
C GLY A 226 37.13 -39.01 -0.53
#